data_AF-A0A943HM06-F1
#
_entry.id   AF-A0A943HM06-F1
#
_cell.length_a   1.000
_cell.length_b   1.000
_cell.length_c   1.000
_cell.angle_alpha   90.00
_cell.angle_beta   90.00
_cell.angle_gamma   90.00
#
_symmetry.space_group_name_H-M   'P 1'
#
loop_
_entity.id
_entity.type
_entity.pdbx_description
1 polymer ?
#
loop_
_entity_poly.entity_id
_entity_poly.type
_entity_poly.pdbx_seq_one_letter_code
_entity_poly.pdbx_strand_id
1 'polypeptide(L)' 'MLSRKDLLRTAFDEAVRVVSISWTEEKVARAAIENRMNDYARREGVTFSDHEICQAVEDGLDSLKKAGDDFKYQMKMMN' A
#
# COMPACT_ATOMS: atom_id res chain seq x y z
N MET A 1 -13.69 -1.04 17.61
CA MET A 1 -12.49 -1.87 17.36
C MET A 1 -12.36 -2.01 15.85
N LEU A 2 -11.22 -1.67 15.26
CA LEU A 2 -11.00 -1.82 13.82
C LEU A 2 -11.00 -3.30 13.45
N SER A 3 -11.53 -3.66 12.28
CA SER A 3 -11.42 -5.03 11.78
C SER A 3 -9.98 -5.33 11.35
N ARG A 4 -9.63 -6.62 11.23
CA ARG A 4 -8.33 -7.06 10.72
C ARG A 4 -8.00 -6.45 9.35
N LYS A 5 -9.01 -6.38 8.48
CA LYS A 5 -8.91 -5.78 7.14
C LYS A 5 -8.66 -4.27 7.21
N ASP A 6 -9.30 -3.57 8.13
CA ASP A 6 -9.10 -2.13 8.30
C ASP A 6 -7.70 -1.81 8.85
N LEU A 7 -7.16 -2.66 9.73
CA LEU A 7 -5.79 -2.53 10.23
C LEU A 7 -4.76 -2.72 9.11
N LEU A 8 -4.91 -3.75 8.27
CA LEU A 8 -4.04 -3.98 7.11
C LEU A 8 -4.10 -2.82 6.12
N ARG A 9 -5.31 -2.32 5.84
CA ARG A 9 -5.49 -1.15 4.96
C ARG A 9 -4.84 0.09 5.55
N THR A 10 -5.02 0.34 6.84
CA THR A 10 -4.41 1.51 7.52
C THR A 10 -2.88 1.42 7.49
N ALA A 11 -2.32 0.23 7.75
CA ALA A 11 -0.89 0.00 7.67
C ALA A 11 -0.33 0.26 6.26
N PHE A 12 -1.03 -0.20 5.22
CA PHE A 12 -0.66 0.07 3.83
C PHE A 12 -0.75 1.57 3.50
N ASP A 13 -1.86 2.22 3.84
CA ASP A 13 -2.09 3.65 3.57
C ASP A 13 -1.04 4.54 4.24
N GLU A 14 -0.57 4.18 5.44
CA GLU A 14 0.51 4.89 6.11
C GLU A 14 1.87 4.63 5.45
N ALA A 15 2.13 3.38 5.04
CA ALA A 15 3.37 3.01 4.37
C ALA A 15 3.57 3.77 3.05
N VAL A 16 2.54 3.84 2.21
CA VAL A 16 2.62 4.51 0.90
C VAL A 16 2.69 6.04 0.97
N ARG A 17 2.33 6.65 2.10
CA ARG A 17 2.55 8.10 2.33
C ARG A 17 4.03 8.44 2.50
N VAL A 18 4.82 7.46 2.96
CA VAL A 18 6.25 7.65 3.26
C VAL A 18 7.12 7.11 2.12
N VAL A 19 6.70 6.01 1.48
CA VAL A 19 7.44 5.39 0.40
C VAL A 19 7.14 6.11 -0.92
N SER A 20 8.16 6.78 -1.48
CA SER A 20 8.03 7.39 -2.82
C SER A 20 8.12 6.31 -3.90
N ILE A 21 6.95 5.81 -4.31
CA ILE A 21 6.80 4.73 -5.30
C ILE A 21 7.23 5.19 -6.70
N SER A 22 7.21 6.49 -6.99
CA SER A 22 7.47 7.03 -8.33
C SER A 22 8.94 7.01 -8.77
N TRP A 23 9.89 6.89 -7.82
CA TRP A 23 11.33 6.99 -8.09
C TRP A 23 12.11 5.71 -7.73
N THR A 24 11.39 4.67 -7.29
CA THR A 24 11.98 3.47 -6.72
C THR A 24 11.60 2.26 -7.55
N GLU A 25 12.53 1.33 -7.78
CA GLU A 25 12.21 0.05 -8.41
C GLU A 25 11.07 -0.66 -7.65
N GLU A 26 10.12 -1.25 -8.37
CA GLU A 26 8.90 -1.84 -7.79
C GLU A 26 9.21 -2.83 -6.66
N LYS A 27 10.26 -3.65 -6.81
CA LYS A 27 10.70 -4.60 -5.78
C LYS A 27 11.19 -3.91 -4.51
N VAL A 28 11.91 -2.80 -4.65
CA VAL A 28 12.42 -2.02 -3.51
C VAL A 28 11.27 -1.27 -2.83
N ALA A 29 10.32 -0.74 -3.61
CA ALA A 29 9.12 -0.12 -3.08
C ALA A 29 8.27 -1.14 -2.29
N ARG A 30 8.07 -2.34 -2.85
CA ARG A 30 7.34 -3.45 -2.18
C ARG A 30 7.98 -3.78 -0.84
N ALA A 31 9.29 -4.06 -0.82
CA ALA A 31 10.02 -4.36 0.42
C ALA A 31 9.96 -3.22 1.45
N ALA A 32 10.02 -1.96 1.00
CA ALA A 32 9.89 -0.80 1.89
C ALA A 32 8.48 -0.70 2.49
N ILE A 33 7.44 -0.96 1.71
CA ILE A 33 6.04 -0.98 2.18
C ILE A 33 5.84 -2.11 3.18
N GLU A 34 6.30 -3.33 2.88
CA GLU A 34 6.22 -4.49 3.78
C GLU A 34 6.89 -4.21 5.14
N ASN A 35 8.09 -3.62 5.13
CA ASN A 35 8.78 -3.23 6.35
C ASN A 35 8.00 -2.21 7.17
N ARG A 36 7.41 -1.20 6.51
CA ARG A 36 6.59 -0.18 7.18
C ARG A 36 5.30 -0.75 7.76
N MET A 37 4.67 -1.72 7.08
CA MET A 37 3.51 -2.41 7.62
C MET A 37 3.85 -3.23 8.86
N ASN A 38 5.03 -3.84 8.90
CA ASN A 38 5.55 -4.50 10.10
C ASN A 38 5.82 -3.50 11.24
N ASP A 39 6.34 -2.32 10.94
CA ASP A 39 6.54 -1.26 11.95
C ASP A 39 5.21 -0.75 12.50
N TYR A 40 4.19 -0.60 11.66
CA TYR A 40 2.82 -0.32 12.11
C TYR A 40 2.32 -1.41 13.06
N ALA A 41 2.49 -2.69 12.67
CA ALA A 41 2.03 -3.82 13.48
C ALA A 41 2.66 -3.79 14.89
N ARG A 42 3.98 -3.57 14.96
CA ARG A 42 4.71 -3.41 16.23
C ARG A 42 4.17 -2.25 17.08
N ARG A 43 3.88 -1.11 16.46
CA ARG A 43 3.38 0.09 17.16
C ARG A 43 1.97 -0.12 17.73
N GLU A 44 1.11 -0.80 16.99
CA GLU A 44 -0.27 -1.07 17.40
C GLU A 44 -0.41 -2.33 18.28
N GLY A 45 0.69 -3.03 18.57
CA GLY A 45 0.68 -4.25 19.37
C GLY A 45 -0.04 -5.42 18.67
N VAL A 46 -0.01 -5.45 17.33
CA VAL A 46 -0.59 -6.51 16.51
C VAL A 46 0.48 -7.23 15.71
N THR A 47 0.16 -8.42 15.21
CA THR A 47 1.04 -9.17 14.30
C THR A 47 0.28 -9.47 13.03
N PHE A 48 0.87 -9.20 11.87
CA PHE A 48 0.39 -9.67 10.57
C PHE A 48 1.23 -10.86 10.12
N SER A 49 0.61 -11.81 9.44
CA SER A 49 1.36 -12.86 8.73
C SER A 49 1.96 -12.29 7.45
N ASP A 50 3.05 -12.91 6.98
CA ASP A 50 3.69 -12.53 5.71
C ASP A 50 2.72 -12.59 4.52
N HIS A 51 1.79 -13.55 4.55
CA HIS A 51 0.74 -13.67 3.53
C HIS A 51 -0.22 -12.48 3.55
N GLU A 52 -0.68 -12.05 4.74
CA GLU A 52 -1.56 -10.88 4.87
C GLU A 52 -0.88 -9.59 4.39
N ILE A 53 0.40 -9.42 4.69
CA ILE A 53 1.18 -8.27 4.22
C ILE A 53 1.33 -8.35 2.70
N CYS A 54 1.80 -9.47 2.15
CA CYS A 54 1.98 -9.64 0.71
C CYS A 54 0.69 -9.34 -0.05
N GLN A 55 -0.43 -9.92 0.39
CA GLN A 55 -1.72 -9.73 -0.26
C GLN A 55 -2.19 -8.28 -0.15
N ALA A 56 -2.06 -7.64 1.01
CA ALA A 56 -2.45 -6.24 1.17
C ALA A 56 -1.59 -5.28 0.31
N VAL A 57 -0.30 -5.57 0.15
CA VAL A 57 0.58 -4.79 -0.72
C VAL A 57 0.22 -4.97 -2.19
N GLU A 58 -0.05 -6.19 -2.63
CA GLU A 58 -0.47 -6.48 -4.01
C GLU A 58 -1.81 -5.81 -4.34
N ASP A 59 -2.82 -6.00 -3.50
CA ASP A 59 -4.15 -5.39 -3.67
C ASP A 59 -4.07 -3.86 -3.67
N GLY A 60 -3.24 -3.30 -2.79
CA GLY A 60 -3.04 -1.85 -2.67
C GLY A 60 -2.33 -1.25 -3.87
N LEU A 61 -1.25 -1.87 -4.37
CA LEU A 61 -0.52 -1.41 -5.55
C LEU A 61 -1.37 -1.51 -6.83
N ASP A 62 -2.14 -2.58 -7.00
CA ASP A 62 -3.06 -2.72 -8.14
C ASP A 62 -4.16 -1.64 -8.10
N SER A 63 -4.69 -1.34 -6.92
CA SER A 63 -5.67 -0.26 -6.72
C SER A 63 -5.09 1.12 -7.08
N LEU A 64 -3.85 1.41 -6.66
CA LEU A 64 -3.15 2.65 -7.01
C LEU A 64 -2.89 2.76 -8.51
N LYS A 65 -2.50 1.66 -9.15
CA LYS A 65 -2.27 1.62 -10.60
C LYS A 65 -3.57 1.91 -11.36
N LYS A 66 -4.67 1.25 -11.00
CA LYS A 66 -6.00 1.50 -11.59
C LYS A 66 -6.45 2.94 -11.42
N ALA A 67 -6.28 3.51 -10.22
CA ALA A 67 -6.60 4.92 -9.96
C ALA A 67 -5.73 5.87 -10.82
N GLY A 68 -4.44 5.56 -10.99
CA GLY A 68 -3.55 6.31 -11.85
C GLY A 68 -3.93 6.23 -13.34
N ASP A 69 -4.38 5.07 -13.81
CA ASP A 69 -4.81 4.87 -15.19
C ASP A 69 -6.16 5.56 -15.48
N ASP A 70 -7.11 5.52 -14.54
CA ASP A 70 -8.37 6.25 -14.65
C ASP A 70 -8.14 7.77 -14.66
N PHE A 71 -7.27 8.28 -13.79
CA PHE A 71 -6.89 9.69 -13.79
C PHE A 71 -6.30 10.14 -15.13
N LYS A 72 -5.39 9.34 -15.72
CA LYS A 72 -4.82 9.61 -17.05
C LYS A 72 -5.89 9.58 -18.15
N TYR A 73 -6.86 8.66 -18.05
CA TYR A 73 -7.96 8.57 -19.01
C TYR A 73 -8.87 9.80 -18.95
N GLN A 74 -9.30 10.20 -17.76
CA GLN A 74 -10.09 11.42 -17.53
C GLN A 74 -9.36 12.66 -18.07
N MET A 75 -8.07 12.81 -17.77
CA MET A 75 -7.28 13.95 -18.24
C MET A 75 -7.16 14.00 -19.78
N LYS A 76 -7.09 12.85 -20.46
CA LYS A 76 -7.11 12.78 -21.93
C LYS A 76 -8.46 13.13 -22.54
N MET A 77 -9.56 12.88 -21.84
CA MET A 77 -10.92 13.21 -22.30
C MET A 77 -11.28 14.69 -22.06
N MET A 78 -10.53 15.38 -21.20
CA MET A 78 -10.70 16.80 -20.90
C MET A 78 -9.87 17.73 -21.80
N ASN A 79 -8.93 17.19 -22.58
CA ASN A 79 -8.11 17.88 -23.59
C ASN A 79 -8.61 17.59 -25.00
#